data_AF-A0A9D6EDJ7-F1
#
_entry.id   AF-A0A9D6EDJ7-F1
#
_cell.length_a   1.000
_cell.length_b   1.000
_cell.length_c   1.000
_cell.angle_alpha   90.00
_cell.angle_beta   90.00
_cell.angle_gamma   90.00
#
_symmetry.space_group_name_H-M   'P 1'
#
loop_
_entity.id
_entity.type
_entity.pdbx_description
1 polymer ?
#
loop_
_entity_poly.entity_id
_entity_poly.type
_entity_poly.pdbx_seq_one_letter_code
_entity_poly.pdbx_strand_id
1 'polypeptide(L)' 'MGLGEPSVRKALKWVNEQLEENPKADRTRLIDEACRRFDLTPLDADFLYRNIKSPPKE' A
#
# COMPACT_ATOMS: atom_id res chain seq x y z
N MET A 1 -11.56 21.29 1.82
CA MET A 1 -10.39 21.01 0.96
C MET A 1 -9.53 20.00 1.70
N GLY A 2 -9.60 18.72 1.31
CA GLY A 2 -8.84 17.64 1.96
C GLY A 2 -7.44 17.59 1.39
N LEU A 3 -6.49 18.25 2.04
CA LEU A 3 -5.07 18.17 1.71
C LEU A 3 -4.26 18.09 3.01
N GLY A 4 -4.65 17.16 3.89
CA GLY A 4 -3.72 16.60 4.87
C GLY A 4 -2.88 15.56 4.12
N GLU A 5 -1.57 15.66 4.20
CA GLU A 5 -0.65 14.89 3.37
C GLU A 5 -0.96 13.39 3.34
N PRO A 6 -0.83 12.75 2.16
CA PRO A 6 -1.46 11.48 1.85
C PRO A 6 -0.83 10.33 2.65
N SER A 7 -1.51 9.89 3.72
CA SER A 7 -1.21 8.62 4.40
C SER A 7 -1.06 7.47 3.41
N VAL A 8 -1.82 7.50 2.31
CA VAL A 8 -1.71 6.61 1.15
C VAL A 8 -0.32 6.63 0.49
N ARG A 9 0.35 7.78 0.34
CA ARG A 9 1.72 7.81 -0.23
C ARG A 9 2.77 7.26 0.74
N LYS A 10 2.61 7.51 2.04
CA LYS A 10 3.52 6.95 3.07
C LYS A 10 3.37 5.43 3.13
N ALA A 11 2.15 4.93 3.10
CA ALA A 11 1.83 3.52 2.99
C ALA A 11 2.41 2.90 1.71
N LEU A 12 2.24 3.55 0.55
CA LEU A 12 2.78 3.07 -0.72
C LEU A 12 4.31 2.96 -0.68
N LYS A 13 4.99 3.99 -0.15
CA LYS A 13 6.45 3.97 0.01
C LYS A 13 6.89 2.81 0.90
N TRP A 14 6.26 2.67 2.08
CA TRP A 14 6.57 1.60 3.01
C TRP A 14 6.38 0.21 2.39
N VAL A 15 5.27 -0.01 1.67
CA VAL A 15 5.05 -1.30 0.98
C VAL A 15 6.12 -1.57 -0.08
N ASN A 16 6.55 -0.56 -0.84
CA ASN A 16 7.65 -0.72 -1.79
C ASN A 16 8.96 -1.08 -1.08
N GLU A 17 9.32 -0.37 -0.02
CA GLU A 17 10.52 -0.67 0.77
C GLU A 17 10.47 -2.13 1.29
N GLN A 18 9.33 -2.60 1.77
CA GLN A 18 9.17 -3.99 2.21
C GLN A 18 9.26 -5.02 1.06
N LEU A 19 8.84 -4.66 -0.15
CA LEU A 19 8.99 -5.51 -1.33
C LEU A 19 10.43 -5.50 -1.87
N GLU A 20 11.16 -4.40 -1.70
CA GLU A 20 12.58 -4.32 -2.04
C GLU A 20 13.41 -5.19 -1.08
N GLU A 21 13.11 -5.12 0.23
CA GLU A 21 13.76 -5.97 1.24
C GLU A 21 13.33 -7.44 1.12
N ASN A 22 12.05 -7.69 0.86
CA ASN A 22 11.47 -9.02 0.72
C ASN A 22 10.57 -9.10 -0.53
N PRO A 23 11.14 -9.38 -1.72
CA PRO A 23 10.35 -9.50 -2.95
C PRO A 23 9.37 -10.68 -2.96
N LYS A 24 9.53 -11.62 -2.02
CA LYS A 24 8.61 -12.74 -1.79
C LYS A 24 7.52 -12.44 -0.75
N ALA A 25 7.54 -11.25 -0.13
CA ALA A 25 6.52 -10.86 0.84
C ALA A 25 5.16 -10.75 0.17
N ASP A 26 4.12 -11.15 0.91
CA ASP A 26 2.76 -11.09 0.41
C ASP A 26 2.29 -9.63 0.41
N ARG A 27 2.12 -9.07 -0.79
CA ARG A 27 1.67 -7.69 -1.00
C ARG A 27 0.36 -7.40 -0.28
N THR A 28 -0.56 -8.35 -0.26
CA THR A 28 -1.85 -8.22 0.42
C THR A 28 -1.66 -7.97 1.91
N ARG A 29 -0.70 -8.67 2.50
CA ARG A 29 -0.37 -8.58 3.92
C ARG A 29 0.33 -7.27 4.26
N LEU A 30 1.25 -6.83 3.40
CA LEU A 30 1.89 -5.52 3.53
C LEU A 30 0.85 -4.38 3.42
N ILE A 31 -0.10 -4.47 2.50
CA ILE A 31 -1.15 -3.46 2.37
C ILE A 31 -2.04 -3.42 3.61
N ASP A 32 -2.41 -4.56 4.19
CA ASP A 32 -3.18 -4.63 5.44
C ASP A 32 -2.41 -3.99 6.62
N GLU A 33 -1.12 -4.30 6.76
CA GLU A 33 -0.25 -3.65 7.74
C GLU A 33 -0.15 -2.14 7.53
N ALA A 34 0.03 -1.70 6.29
CA ALA A 34 0.07 -0.28 5.96
C ALA A 34 -1.27 0.40 6.25
N CYS A 35 -2.39 -0.27 6.02
CA CYS A 35 -3.73 0.22 6.30
C CYS A 35 -3.93 0.51 7.78
N ARG A 36 -3.47 -0.40 8.65
CA ARG A 36 -3.52 -0.25 10.11
C ARG A 36 -2.51 0.76 10.63
N ARG A 37 -1.32 0.84 10.01
CA ARG A 37 -0.20 1.67 10.48
C ARG A 37 -0.35 3.15 10.10
N PHE A 38 -0.99 3.43 8.98
CA PHE A 38 -1.16 4.78 8.45
C PHE A 38 -2.60 5.29 8.54
N ASP A 39 -3.48 4.55 9.25
CA ASP A 39 -4.91 4.85 9.39
C ASP A 39 -5.56 5.14 8.03
N LEU A 40 -5.32 4.24 7.07
CA LEU A 40 -5.87 4.41 5.72
C LEU A 40 -7.38 4.24 5.75
N THR A 41 -8.07 5.11 5.03
CA THR A 41 -9.49 4.92 4.79
C THR A 41 -9.71 3.72 3.86
N PRO A 42 -10.91 3.12 3.84
CA PRO A 42 -11.25 2.07 2.88
C PRO A 42 -10.97 2.48 1.42
N LEU A 43 -11.10 3.78 1.13
CA LEU A 43 -10.84 4.40 -0.17
C LEU A 43 -9.34 4.42 -0.49
N ASP A 44 -8.50 4.81 0.47
CA ASP A 44 -7.04 4.79 0.33
C ASP A 44 -6.49 3.37 0.21
N ALA A 45 -7.08 2.42 0.95
CA ALA A 45 -6.72 1.01 0.90
C ALA A 45 -7.00 0.40 -0.48
N ASP A 46 -8.17 0.67 -1.08
CA ASP A 46 -8.48 0.26 -2.46
C ASP A 46 -7.50 0.87 -3.47
N PHE A 47 -7.15 2.15 -3.30
CA PHE A 47 -6.14 2.81 -4.13
C PHE A 47 -4.76 2.15 -4.03
N LEU A 48 -4.28 1.85 -2.81
CA LEU A 48 -3.03 1.11 -2.60
C LEU A 48 -3.08 -0.25 -3.27
N TYR A 49 -4.18 -0.97 -3.05
CA TYR A 49 -4.36 -2.31 -3.56
C TYR A 49 -4.29 -2.36 -5.08
N ARG A 50 -4.98 -1.43 -5.76
CA ARG A 50 -4.94 -1.30 -7.23
C ARG A 50 -3.56 -0.92 -7.76
N ASN A 51 -2.82 -0.07 -7.06
CA ASN A 51 -1.47 0.34 -7.49
C ASN A 51 -0.43 -0.79 -7.35
N ILE A 52 -0.58 -1.66 -6.35
CA ILE A 52 0.40 -2.72 -6.05
C ILE A 52 0.09 -4.04 -6.78
N LYS A 53 -1.16 -4.24 -7.25
CA LYS A 53 -1.62 -5.54 -7.80
C LYS A 53 -1.22 -5.89 -9.24
N SER A 54 -0.55 -5.02 -10.01
CA SER A 54 -0.12 -5.38 -11.37
C SER A 54 1.36 -5.79 -11.38
N PRO A 55 1.64 -7.10 -11.51
CA PRO A 55 2.10 -7.61 -12.80
C PRO A 55 1.00 -8.44 -13.47
N PRO A 56 0.97 -8.47 -14.81
CA PRO A 56 -0.02 -9.21 -15.57
C PRO A 56 0.04 -10.67 -15.15
N LYS A 57 -1.11 -11.20 -14.75
CA LYS A 57 -1.31 -12.64 -14.62
C LYS A 57 -1.46 -13.18 -16.04
N GLU A 58 -0.60 -14.15 -16.33
CA GLU A 58 -0.36 -14.90 -17.58
C GLU A 58 -1.59 -15.11 -18.48
#